data_AF-A0A6A1Q7V5-F1
#
_entry.id   AF-A0A6A1Q7V5-F1
#
_cell.length_a   1.000
_cell.length_b   1.000
_cell.length_c   1.000
_cell.angle_alpha   90.00
_cell.angle_beta   90.00
_cell.angle_gamma   90.00
#
_symmetry.space_group_name_H-M   'P 1'
#
loop_
_entity.id
_entity.type
_entity.pdbx_description
1 polymer ?
#
loop_
_entity_poly.entity_id
_entity_poly.type
_entity_poly.pdbx_seq_one_letter_code
_entity_poly.pdbx_strand_id
1 'polypeptide(L)'
;MASGAASVVGPKICLEDNVLMSGVKNNVARGISVSLVNGKTGDLIDTRYFDMWGGNVAPFIEFLQAIQDETIVLMGTYDDGATKLNDEARQLIAELGSTSITHLGFRDN
;
A
#
# COMPACT_ATOMS: atom_id res chain seq x y z
N MET A 1 -2.25 12.15 -0.56
CA MET A 1 -2.71 10.85 -1.13
C MET A 1 -4.19 10.65 -0.86
N ALA A 2 -4.85 9.77 -1.60
CA ALA A 2 -6.25 9.38 -1.39
C ALA A 2 -6.44 7.88 -1.62
N SER A 3 -7.28 7.24 -0.80
CA SER A 3 -7.75 5.87 -1.00
C SER A 3 -8.72 5.77 -2.18
N GLY A 4 -9.10 4.56 -2.57
CA GLY A 4 -10.08 4.32 -3.62
C GLY A 4 -11.52 4.64 -3.22
N ALA A 5 -12.37 4.85 -4.22
CA ALA A 5 -13.82 4.97 -4.03
C ALA A 5 -14.49 3.67 -4.47
N ALA A 6 -14.97 2.90 -3.48
CA ALA A 6 -15.50 1.56 -3.66
C ALA A 6 -14.55 0.71 -4.53
N SER A 7 -15.06 0.06 -5.57
CA SER A 7 -14.31 -0.74 -6.54
C SER A 7 -14.24 -0.09 -7.94
N VAL A 8 -14.53 1.22 -8.04
CA VAL A 8 -14.69 1.92 -9.33
C VAL A 8 -13.63 2.98 -9.62
N VAL A 9 -13.12 3.65 -8.57
CA VAL A 9 -12.03 4.63 -8.72
C VAL A 9 -10.89 4.21 -7.82
N GLY A 10 -9.74 3.87 -8.42
CA GLY A 10 -8.54 3.48 -7.68
C GLY A 10 -7.89 4.65 -6.93
N PRO A 11 -7.00 4.35 -5.97
CA PRO A 11 -6.33 5.33 -5.14
C PRO A 11 -5.40 6.22 -5.96
N LYS A 12 -4.99 7.34 -5.37
CA LYS A 12 -3.99 8.25 -5.93
C LYS A 12 -2.88 8.54 -4.92
N ILE A 13 -1.66 8.17 -5.28
CA ILE A 13 -0.43 8.48 -4.51
C ILE A 13 0.41 9.45 -5.34
N CYS A 14 0.76 10.59 -4.73
CA CYS A 14 1.51 11.67 -5.33
C CYS A 14 2.53 12.18 -4.31
N LEU A 15 3.77 12.40 -4.75
CA LEU A 15 4.86 12.93 -3.93
C LEU A 15 5.68 13.90 -4.78
N GLU A 16 6.03 15.07 -4.26
CA GLU A 16 6.80 16.11 -4.98
C GLU A 16 6.25 16.38 -6.39
N ASP A 17 4.94 16.62 -6.48
CA ASP A 17 4.17 16.84 -7.72
C ASP A 17 4.19 15.68 -8.75
N ASN A 18 4.81 14.55 -8.41
CA ASN A 18 4.86 13.36 -9.24
C ASN A 18 3.80 12.33 -8.82
N VAL A 19 2.87 12.03 -9.73
CA VAL A 19 1.88 10.96 -9.51
C VAL A 19 2.57 9.60 -9.66
N LEU A 20 2.78 8.92 -8.53
CA LEU A 20 3.41 7.61 -8.46
C LEU A 20 2.42 6.50 -8.82
N MET A 21 1.23 6.54 -8.23
CA MET A 21 0.16 5.55 -8.47
C MET A 21 -1.17 6.24 -8.72
N SER A 22 -1.91 5.80 -9.75
CA SER A 22 -3.28 6.25 -10.01
C SER A 22 -4.04 5.33 -10.96
N GLY A 23 -5.37 5.43 -10.96
CA GLY A 23 -6.22 4.79 -11.97
C GLY A 23 -5.85 5.19 -13.41
N VAL A 24 -5.50 6.47 -13.65
CA VAL A 24 -5.11 6.96 -14.99
C VAL A 24 -3.79 6.34 -15.47
N LYS A 25 -2.87 6.05 -14.55
CA LYS A 25 -1.59 5.35 -14.84
C LYS A 25 -1.76 3.83 -15.01
N ASN A 26 -2.95 3.29 -14.78
CA ASN A 26 -3.25 1.86 -14.84
C ASN A 26 -2.31 0.99 -13.97
N ASN A 27 -1.84 1.53 -12.83
CA ASN A 27 -0.91 0.85 -11.92
C ASN A 27 -1.46 0.69 -10.50
N VAL A 28 -2.79 0.67 -10.36
CA VAL A 28 -3.51 0.41 -9.10
C VAL A 28 -4.54 -0.69 -9.32
N ALA A 29 -4.75 -1.51 -8.30
CA ALA A 29 -5.82 -2.52 -8.27
C ALA A 29 -6.30 -2.74 -6.83
N ARG A 30 -7.34 -3.56 -6.66
CA ARG A 30 -7.93 -3.90 -5.36
C ARG A 30 -6.85 -4.32 -4.36
N GLY A 31 -7.04 -3.95 -3.09
CA GLY A 31 -6.14 -4.29 -2.00
C GLY A 31 -5.38 -3.09 -1.45
N ILE A 32 -4.12 -3.30 -1.09
CA ILE A 32 -3.21 -2.24 -0.64
C ILE A 32 -2.24 -1.91 -1.77
N SER A 33 -2.26 -0.66 -2.22
CA SER A 33 -1.28 -0.07 -3.14
C SER A 33 -0.13 0.54 -2.35
N VAL A 34 1.12 0.22 -2.71
CA VAL A 34 2.33 0.67 -2.02
C VAL A 34 3.30 1.34 -3.00
N SER A 35 3.79 2.51 -2.65
CA SER A 35 4.92 3.18 -3.32
C SER A 35 6.11 3.27 -2.37
N LEU A 36 7.28 2.82 -2.83
CA LEU A 36 8.55 2.96 -2.12
C LEU A 36 9.35 4.09 -2.77
N VAL A 37 9.85 5.00 -1.94
CA VAL A 37 10.61 6.17 -2.39
C VAL A 37 11.89 6.28 -1.57
N ASN A 38 13.00 6.63 -2.22
CA ASN A 38 14.25 6.91 -1.53
C ASN A 38 14.09 8.11 -0.60
N GLY A 39 14.29 7.93 0.70
CA GLY A 39 14.07 8.98 1.71
C GLY A 39 15.07 10.13 1.68
N LYS A 40 16.20 9.98 0.95
CA LYS A 40 17.19 11.04 0.77
C LYS A 40 16.97 11.85 -0.49
N THR A 41 16.66 11.20 -1.61
CA THR A 41 16.57 11.86 -2.92
C THR A 41 15.13 12.17 -3.35
N GLY A 42 14.14 11.46 -2.80
CA GLY A 42 12.76 11.52 -3.28
C GLY A 42 12.49 10.70 -4.54
N ASP A 43 13.47 9.92 -5.03
CA ASP A 43 13.31 9.10 -6.23
C ASP A 43 12.45 7.87 -5.97
N LEU A 44 11.58 7.55 -6.93
CA LEU A 44 10.76 6.34 -6.89
C LEU A 44 11.63 5.07 -7.00
N ILE A 45 11.44 4.14 -6.07
CA ILE A 45 12.12 2.84 -6.05
C ILE A 45 11.23 1.76 -6.68
N ASP A 46 9.99 1.60 -6.18
CA ASP A 46 9.05 0.60 -6.70
C ASP A 46 7.59 1.04 -6.43
N THR A 47 6.67 0.51 -7.24
CA THR A 47 5.23 0.61 -7.00
C THR A 47 4.58 -0.76 -7.18
N ARG A 48 3.83 -1.22 -6.19
CA ARG A 48 3.14 -2.52 -6.20
C ARG A 48 1.73 -2.39 -5.63
N TYR A 49 0.88 -3.35 -5.93
CA TYR A 49 -0.39 -3.54 -5.23
C TYR A 49 -0.55 -5.01 -4.85
N PHE A 50 -1.23 -5.26 -3.74
CA PHE A 50 -1.45 -6.60 -3.21
C PHE A 50 -2.93 -6.79 -2.91
N ASP A 51 -3.57 -7.75 -3.59
CA ASP A 51 -5.00 -8.04 -3.42
C ASP A 51 -5.28 -8.66 -2.03
N MET A 52 -5.76 -7.84 -1.10
CA MET A 52 -6.08 -8.25 0.26
C MET A 52 -7.50 -8.83 0.40
N TRP A 53 -8.21 -9.09 -0.70
CA TRP A 53 -9.49 -9.81 -0.70
C TRP A 53 -9.34 -11.21 -1.29
N GLY A 54 -8.88 -11.29 -2.54
CA GLY A 54 -8.79 -12.53 -3.31
C GLY A 54 -7.38 -13.14 -3.39
N GLY A 55 -6.36 -12.39 -3.00
CA GLY A 55 -4.96 -12.79 -3.14
C GLY A 55 -4.41 -13.62 -1.99
N ASN A 56 -3.12 -13.94 -2.11
CA ASN A 56 -2.30 -14.52 -1.04
C ASN A 56 -1.50 -13.39 -0.36
N VAL A 57 -1.40 -13.42 0.97
CA VAL A 57 -0.67 -12.43 1.77
C VAL A 57 0.86 -12.63 1.73
N ALA A 58 1.34 -13.84 1.42
CA ALA A 58 2.78 -14.16 1.46
C ALA A 58 3.65 -13.22 0.58
N PRO A 59 3.31 -12.93 -0.69
CA PRO A 59 4.09 -11.98 -1.50
C PRO A 59 4.12 -10.56 -0.93
N PHE A 60 3.08 -10.17 -0.18
CA PHE A 60 3.05 -8.86 0.47
C PHE A 60 4.00 -8.82 1.68
N ILE A 61 4.04 -9.89 2.46
CA ILE A 61 4.98 -10.05 3.59
C ILE A 61 6.43 -10.04 3.08
N GLU A 62 6.74 -10.82 2.05
CA GLU A 62 8.07 -10.83 1.41
C GLU A 62 8.48 -9.44 0.93
N PHE A 63 7.54 -8.71 0.31
CA PHE A 63 7.77 -7.33 -0.12
C PHE A 63 8.05 -6.39 1.05
N LEU A 64 7.28 -6.48 2.14
CA LEU A 64 7.47 -5.65 3.34
C LEU A 64 8.82 -5.90 4.01
N GLN A 65 9.23 -7.17 4.12
CA GLN A 65 10.51 -7.57 4.73
C GLN A 65 11.72 -7.12 3.88
N ALA A 66 11.55 -6.92 2.58
CA ALA A 66 12.61 -6.48 1.68
C ALA A 66 12.84 -4.95 1.68
N ILE A 67 11.95 -4.18 2.32
CA ILE A 67 12.06 -2.72 2.41
C ILE A 67 13.36 -2.37 3.14
N GLN A 68 14.19 -1.55 2.49
CA GLN A 68 15.45 -1.09 3.05
C GLN A 68 15.22 0.10 3.99
N ASP A 69 16.10 0.26 4.97
CA ASP A 69 16.16 1.48 5.77
C ASP A 69 16.28 2.72 4.89
N GLU A 70 15.86 3.87 5.42
CA GLU A 70 15.80 5.15 4.69
C GLU A 70 14.84 5.14 3.47
N THR A 71 13.85 4.24 3.46
CA THR A 71 12.77 4.23 2.45
C THR A 71 11.50 4.89 3.01
N ILE A 72 10.92 5.82 2.25
CA ILE A 72 9.57 6.35 2.49
C ILE A 72 8.57 5.35 1.92
N VAL A 73 7.60 4.92 2.73
CA VAL A 73 6.58 3.95 2.36
C VAL A 73 5.21 4.62 2.36
N LEU A 74 4.57 4.69 1.19
CA LEU A 74 3.23 5.26 1.02
C LEU A 74 2.24 4.13 0.71
N MET A 75 1.20 3.96 1.53
CA MET A 75 0.20 2.89 1.36
C MET A 75 -1.22 3.44 1.25
N GLY A 76 -1.99 3.00 0.26
CA GLY A 76 -3.40 3.37 0.08
C GLY A 76 -4.28 2.16 -0.26
N THR A 77 -5.47 2.12 0.32
CA THR A 77 -6.47 1.05 0.14
C THR A 77 -7.30 1.25 -1.13
N TYR A 78 -7.81 0.14 -1.68
CA TYR A 78 -8.79 0.13 -2.76
C TYR A 78 -9.73 -1.07 -2.64
N ASP A 79 -11.05 -0.82 -2.57
CA ASP A 79 -12.13 -1.78 -2.34
C ASP A 79 -12.00 -2.51 -1.00
N ASP A 80 -11.04 -3.42 -0.83
CA ASP A 80 -10.77 -4.06 0.46
C ASP A 80 -9.28 -4.30 0.70
N GLY A 81 -8.75 -3.67 1.75
CA GLY A 81 -7.36 -3.78 2.17
C GLY A 81 -7.11 -4.77 3.31
N ALA A 82 -8.12 -5.48 3.82
CA ALA A 82 -8.02 -6.11 5.15
C ALA A 82 -8.25 -7.62 5.20
N THR A 83 -9.08 -8.21 4.32
CA THR A 83 -9.61 -9.58 4.53
C THR A 83 -8.54 -10.66 4.58
N LYS A 84 -7.44 -10.49 3.85
CA LYS A 84 -6.30 -11.43 3.80
C LYS A 84 -5.13 -11.01 4.68
N LEU A 85 -5.19 -9.87 5.35
CA LEU A 85 -4.15 -9.49 6.31
C LEU A 85 -4.12 -10.48 7.47
N ASN A 86 -2.93 -10.98 7.79
CA ASN A 86 -2.65 -11.75 8.99
C ASN A 86 -1.87 -10.91 10.00
N ASP A 87 -1.64 -11.47 11.19
CA ASP A 87 -0.96 -10.77 12.27
C ASP A 87 0.48 -10.35 11.90
N GLU A 88 1.18 -11.15 11.10
CA GLU A 88 2.52 -10.84 10.61
C GLU A 88 2.55 -9.61 9.70
N ALA A 89 1.68 -9.57 8.67
CA ALA A 89 1.60 -8.41 7.79
C ALA A 89 1.20 -7.13 8.54
N ARG A 90 0.28 -7.25 9.51
CA ARG A 90 -0.12 -6.12 10.37
C ARG A 90 1.04 -5.64 11.23
N GLN A 91 1.80 -6.55 11.82
CA GLN A 91 2.96 -6.24 12.65
C GLN A 91 4.05 -5.53 11.84
N LEU A 92 4.39 -6.02 10.65
CA LEU A 92 5.39 -5.39 9.77
C LEU A 92 5.01 -3.95 9.40
N ILE A 93 3.73 -3.69 9.10
CA ILE A 93 3.26 -2.33 8.80
C ILE A 93 3.20 -1.46 10.07
N ALA A 94 2.92 -2.05 11.23
CA ALA A 94 2.95 -1.34 12.50
C ALA A 94 4.38 -0.89 12.87
N GLU A 95 5.40 -1.70 12.54
CA GLU A 95 6.82 -1.36 12.70
C GLU A 95 7.26 -0.21 11.79
N LEU A 96 6.58 0.00 10.66
CA LEU A 96 6.72 1.21 9.82
C LEU A 96 6.01 2.44 10.42
N GLY A 97 5.37 2.32 11.58
CA GLY A 97 4.76 3.41 12.34
C GLY A 97 3.24 3.52 12.24
N SER A 98 2.54 2.57 11.58
CA SER A 98 1.08 2.60 11.46
C SER A 98 0.38 2.13 12.73
N THR A 99 -0.53 2.95 13.27
CA THR A 99 -1.40 2.55 14.39
C THR A 99 -2.76 2.03 13.92
N SER A 100 -3.21 2.41 12.72
CA SER A 100 -4.50 1.98 12.18
C SER A 100 -4.48 0.55 11.64
N ILE A 101 -3.31 0.06 11.19
CA ILE A 101 -3.22 -1.25 10.54
C ILE A 101 -3.59 -2.42 11.47
N THR A 102 -3.46 -2.27 12.77
CA THR A 102 -3.86 -3.30 13.76
C THR A 102 -5.37 -3.48 13.82
N HIS A 103 -6.14 -2.45 13.43
CA HIS A 103 -7.60 -2.43 13.50
C HIS A 103 -8.29 -2.37 12.14
N LEU A 104 -7.54 -2.24 11.05
CA LEU A 104 -8.08 -2.15 9.69
C LEU A 104 -8.98 -3.36 9.38
N GLY A 105 -10.25 -3.08 9.10
CA GLY A 105 -11.29 -4.06 8.81
C GLY A 105 -11.77 -4.03 7.36
N PHE A 106 -12.75 -4.89 7.07
CA PHE A 106 -13.29 -5.07 5.73
C PHE A 106 -13.80 -3.75 5.13
N ARG A 107 -13.19 -3.34 4.01
CA ARG A 107 -13.48 -2.10 3.27
C ARG A 107 -13.28 -0.79 4.02
N ASP A 108 -12.54 -0.81 5.11
CA ASP A 108 -12.05 0.44 5.70
C ASP A 108 -11.09 1.14 4.72
N ASN A 109 -11.19 2.46 4.67
CA ASN A 109 -10.44 3.31 3.76
C ASN A 109 -9.32 4.06 4.46
#